data_AF-A0AAU8CBL1-F1
#
_entry.id   AF-A0AAU8CBL1-F1
#
_cell.length_a   1.000
_cell.length_b   1.000
_cell.length_c   1.000
_cell.angle_alpha   90.00
_cell.angle_beta   90.00
_cell.angle_gamma   90.00
#
_symmetry.space_group_name_H-M   'P 1'
#
loop_
_entity.id
_entity.type
_entity.pdbx_description
1 polymer ?
#
loop_
_entity_poly.entity_id
_entity_poly.type
_entity_poly.pdbx_seq_one_letter_code
_entity_poly.pdbx_strand_id
1 'polypeptide(L)' 'MTASEEFTFVCPSCGESMEVNPAMRDALVENGCVVCGASVTTGAFSPVDAPE' A
#
# COMPACT_ATOMS: atom_id res chain seq x y z
N MET A 1 -20.69 -11.69 0.51
CA MET A 1 -19.53 -11.47 -0.38
C MET A 1 -18.52 -10.73 0.46
N THR A 2 -17.39 -11.37 0.79
CA THR A 2 -16.30 -10.73 1.53
C THR A 2 -15.67 -9.69 0.62
N ALA A 3 -15.94 -8.42 0.88
CA ALA A 3 -15.16 -7.34 0.30
C ALA A 3 -13.74 -7.48 0.86
N SER A 4 -12.85 -8.03 0.04
CA SER A 4 -11.41 -7.93 0.31
C SER A 4 -11.09 -6.44 0.24
N GLU A 5 -10.84 -5.80 1.37
CA GLU A 5 -10.37 -4.42 1.39
C GLU A 5 -8.98 -4.39 0.76
N GLU A 6 -8.93 -4.17 -0.54
CA GLU A 6 -7.71 -4.08 -1.33
C GLU A 6 -7.25 -2.63 -1.39
N PHE A 7 -5.96 -2.43 -1.18
CA PHE A 7 -5.32 -1.13 -1.26
C PHE A 7 -4.29 -1.16 -2.39
N THR A 8 -4.29 -0.15 -3.24
CA THR A 8 -3.17 0.11 -4.15
C THR A 8 -2.09 0.84 -3.38
N PHE A 9 -0.95 0.19 -3.18
CA PHE A 9 0.26 0.81 -2.70
C PHE A 9 1.02 1.42 -3.87
N VAL A 10 1.48 2.67 -3.73
CA VAL A 10 2.37 3.36 -4.67
C VAL A 10 3.54 3.95 -3.89
N CYS A 11 4.75 3.44 -4.11
CA CYS A 11 5.92 3.95 -3.44
C CYS A 11 6.30 5.36 -3.96
N PRO A 12 6.41 6.39 -3.11
CA PRO A 12 6.77 7.75 -3.55
C PRO A 12 8.24 7.90 -3.95
N SER A 13 9.11 6.95 -3.62
CA SER A 13 10.54 7.00 -3.94
C SER A 13 10.89 6.33 -5.27
N CYS A 14 10.42 5.10 -5.50
CA CYS A 14 10.67 4.38 -6.74
C CYS A 14 9.51 4.44 -7.74
N GLY A 15 8.31 4.87 -7.31
CA GLY A 15 7.11 4.92 -8.14
C GLY A 15 6.45 3.55 -8.36
N GLU A 16 6.82 2.53 -7.59
CA GLU A 16 6.29 1.18 -7.79
C GLU A 16 4.88 1.04 -7.24
N SER A 17 3.95 0.55 -8.07
CA SER A 17 2.55 0.34 -7.73
C SER A 17 2.20 -1.14 -7.62
N MET A 18 1.54 -1.57 -6.55
CA MET A 18 1.02 -2.93 -6.40
C MET A 18 -0.24 -2.98 -5.53
N GLU A 19 -1.07 -4.00 -5.75
CA GLU A 19 -2.21 -4.29 -4.89
C GLU A 19 -1.77 -5.04 -3.64
N VAL A 20 -2.12 -4.50 -2.48
CA VAL A 20 -1.77 -5.04 -1.18
C VAL A 20 -3.00 -5.06 -0.28
N ASN A 21 -3.06 -6.06 0.59
CA ASN A 21 -4.08 -6.14 1.63
C ASN A 21 -3.67 -5.27 2.85
N PRO A 22 -4.59 -4.97 3.79
CA PRO A 22 -4.30 -4.16 4.97
C PRO A 22 -3.16 -4.70 5.83
N ALA A 23 -3.01 -6.03 5.94
CA ALA A 23 -1.90 -6.62 6.71
C ALA A 23 -0.54 -6.37 6.04
N MET A 24 -0.48 -6.44 4.72
CA MET A 24 0.73 -6.17 3.93
C MET A 24 1.06 -4.67 3.89
N ARG A 25 0.04 -3.81 3.89
CA ARG A 25 0.20 -2.37 4.08
C ARG A 25 0.88 -2.05 5.41
N ASP A 26 0.39 -2.60 6.52
CA ASP A 26 0.97 -2.32 7.85
C ASP A 26 2.43 -2.76 7.90
N ALA A 27 2.73 -3.97 7.39
CA ALA A 27 4.09 -4.47 7.28
C ALA A 27 5.01 -3.57 6.44
N LEU A 28 4.53 -3.05 5.30
CA LEU A 28 5.27 -2.12 4.45
C LEU A 28 5.48 -0.75 5.12
N VAL A 29 4.53 -0.26 5.92
CA VAL A 29 4.68 1.00 6.67
C VAL A 29 5.68 0.84 7.80
N GLU A 30 5.65 -0.27 8.53
CA GLU A 30 6.60 -0.55 9.62
C GLU A 30 8.02 -0.82 9.10
N ASN A 31 8.16 -1.63 8.05
CA ASN A 31 9.48 -2.04 7.53
C ASN A 31 10.03 -1.10 6.45
N GLY A 32 9.18 -0.31 5.80
CA GLY A 32 9.52 0.45 4.60
C GLY A 32 9.26 -0.32 3.31
N CYS A 33 9.50 0.33 2.17
CA CYS A 33 9.33 -0.28 0.86
C CYS A 33 10.32 -1.45 0.68
N VAL A 34 9.82 -2.65 0.37
CA VAL A 34 10.67 -3.84 0.16
C VAL A 34 11.57 -3.76 -1.08
N VAL A 35 11.29 -2.82 -2.00
CA VAL A 35 12.05 -2.68 -3.25
C VAL A 35 13.22 -1.72 -3.13
N CYS A 36 13.00 -0.55 -2.53
CA CYS A 36 14.03 0.48 -2.41
C CYS A 36 14.50 0.75 -0.97
N GLY A 37 13.82 0.17 0.03
CA GLY A 37 14.09 0.41 1.45
C GLY A 37 13.67 1.79 1.95
N ALA A 38 12.99 2.60 1.12
CA ALA A 38 12.54 3.92 1.53
C ALA A 38 11.42 3.84 2.57
N SER A 39 11.40 4.80 3.49
CA SER A 39 10.33 4.96 4.46
C SER A 39 9.02 5.29 3.72
N VAL A 40 8.04 4.42 3.85
CA VAL A 40 6.70 4.63 3.28
C VAL A 40 5.70 4.83 4.41
N THR A 41 4.64 5.57 4.12
CA THR A 41 3.60 5.89 5.11
C THR A 41 2.24 5.46 4.58
N THR A 42 1.25 5.45 5.46
CA THR A 42 -0.14 5.11 5.11
C THR A 42 -0.73 5.96 3.98
N GLY A 43 -0.18 7.14 3.69
CA GLY A 43 -0.56 7.99 2.56
C GLY A 43 -0.09 7.47 1.19
N ALA A 44 0.84 6.51 1.16
CA ALA A 44 1.24 5.81 -0.07
C ALA A 44 0.22 4.74 -0.51
N PHE A 45 -0.87 4.54 0.23
CA PHE A 45 -1.86 3.50 -0.01
C PHE A 45 -3.21 4.14 -0.31
N SER A 46 -3.82 3.75 -1.43
CA SER A 46 -5.15 4.19 -1.85
C SER A 46 -6.12 3.01 -1.82
N PRO A 47 -7.31 3.13 -1.19
CA PRO A 47 -8.33 2.08 -1.27
C PRO A 47 -8.81 1.89 -2.70
N VAL A 48 -8.91 0.64 -3.16
CA VAL A 48 -9.46 0.30 -4.49
C VAL A 48 -10.99 0.46 -4.52
N ASP A 49 -11.63 0.31 -3.36
CA ASP A 49 -13.07 0.51 -3.15
C ASP A 49 -13.33 1.89 -2.52
N ALA A 50 -13.02 2.96 -3.25
CA ALA A 50 -13.54 4.29 -2.92
C ALA A 50 -14.62 4.66 -3.95
N PRO A 51 -15.91 4.40 -3.65
CA PRO A 51 -16.99 5.01 -4.43
C PRO A 51 -17.03 6.52 -4.14
N GLU A 52 -17.16 7.32 -5.21
CA GLU A 52 -17.26 8.80 -5.21
C GLU A 52 -18.38 9.37 -4.32
#